data_AF-A0A815WGC3-F1
#
_entry.id   AF-A0A815WGC3-F1
#
_cell.length_a   1.000
_cell.length_b   1.000
_cell.length_c   1.000
_cell.angle_alpha   90.00
_cell.angle_beta   90.00
_cell.angle_gamma   90.00
#
_symmetry.space_group_name_H-M   'P 1'
#
loop_
_entity.id
_entity.type
_entity.pdbx_description
1 polymer ?
#
loop_
_entity_poly.entity_id
_entity_poly.type
_entity_poly.pdbx_seq_one_letter_code
_entity_poly.pdbx_strand_id
1 'polypeptide(L)'
;MLRFLVISLTIFFDHLISVLTAFMSTYKLYYFNNRDRGEICRLIFAAAGQKYEDIRYEDDEWLLHKAEMPLGEMPVLEFNGTKLPQSKSIARFLAK
;
A
#
# COMPACT_ATOMS: atom_id res chain seq x y z
N MET A 1 22.89 -35.58 9.44
CA MET A 1 21.84 -35.18 10.40
C MET A 1 21.80 -33.66 10.60
N LEU A 2 22.92 -33.01 10.96
CA LEU A 2 22.98 -31.56 11.21
C LEU A 2 22.55 -30.65 10.04
N ARG A 3 22.93 -31.00 8.79
CA ARG A 3 22.59 -30.21 7.59
C ARG A 3 21.08 -30.10 7.32
N PHE A 4 20.31 -31.15 7.62
CA PHE A 4 18.85 -31.14 7.45
C PHE A 4 18.14 -30.27 8.50
N LEU A 5 18.69 -30.22 9.72
CA LEU A 5 18.17 -29.38 10.80
C LEU A 5 18.38 -27.89 10.51
N VAL A 6 19.56 -27.53 9.98
CA VAL A 6 19.88 -26.14 9.61
C VAL A 6 18.96 -25.65 8.49
N ILE A 7 18.74 -26.45 7.44
CA ILE A 7 17.87 -26.08 6.30
C ILE A 7 16.42 -25.86 6.77
N SER A 8 15.91 -26.74 7.63
CA SER A 8 14.57 -26.61 8.21
C SER A 8 14.40 -25.34 9.05
N LEU A 9 15.42 -24.99 9.84
CA LEU A 9 15.41 -23.78 10.67
C LEU A 9 15.45 -22.49 9.83
N THR A 10 16.22 -22.46 8.75
CA THR A 10 16.21 -21.32 7.79
C THR A 10 14.85 -21.16 7.12
N ILE A 11 14.23 -22.25 6.64
CA ILE A 11 12.91 -22.18 6.00
C ILE A 11 11.85 -21.67 6.98
N PHE A 12 11.91 -22.12 8.23
CA PHE A 12 11.01 -21.63 9.28
C PHE A 12 11.22 -20.14 9.56
N PHE A 13 12.46 -19.68 9.62
CA PHE A 13 12.78 -18.27 9.86
C PHE A 13 12.37 -17.39 8.68
N ASP A 14 12.59 -17.83 7.44
CA ASP A 14 12.15 -17.12 6.24
C ASP A 14 10.62 -17.04 6.16
N HIS A 15 9.93 -18.12 6.52
CA HIS A 15 8.47 -18.12 6.59
C HIS A 15 7.96 -17.21 7.72
N LEU A 16 8.63 -17.20 8.87
CA LEU A 16 8.30 -16.30 9.98
C LEU A 16 8.51 -14.83 9.58
N ILE A 17 9.60 -14.50 8.88
CA ILE A 17 9.83 -13.14 8.35
C ILE A 17 8.77 -12.78 7.30
N SER A 18 8.42 -13.69 6.39
CA SER A 18 7.35 -13.49 5.41
C SER A 18 5.99 -13.24 6.07
N VAL A 19 5.68 -13.96 7.15
CA VAL A 19 4.43 -13.78 7.89
C VAL A 19 4.45 -12.45 8.65
N LEU A 20 5.56 -12.13 9.32
CA LEU A 20 5.71 -10.86 10.05
C LEU A 20 5.66 -9.64 9.12
N THR A 21 6.21 -9.75 7.91
CA THR A 21 6.10 -8.69 6.88
C THR A 21 4.68 -8.58 6.32
N ALA A 22 3.94 -9.68 6.18
CA ALA A 22 2.51 -9.64 5.83
C ALA A 22 1.64 -9.00 6.93
N PHE A 23 2.06 -9.06 8.20
CA PHE A 23 1.39 -8.41 9.33
C PHE A 23 1.74 -6.93 9.51
N MET A 24 2.77 -6.41 8.84
CA MET A 24 2.98 -4.97 8.78
C MET A 24 1.87 -4.37 7.93
N SER A 25 1.09 -3.42 8.48
CA SER A 25 0.02 -2.77 7.73
C SER A 25 0.56 -2.19 6.43
N THR A 26 0.14 -2.79 5.31
CA THR A 26 0.61 -2.39 4.00
C THR A 26 -0.31 -1.30 3.47
N TYR A 27 0.21 -0.08 3.45
CA TYR A 27 -0.46 1.06 2.84
C TYR A 27 0.11 1.26 1.44
N LYS A 28 -0.78 1.30 0.44
CA LYS A 28 -0.45 1.74 -0.92
C LYS A 28 -1.38 2.84 -1.34
N LEU A 29 -0.85 3.96 -1.83
CA LEU A 29 -1.63 5.06 -2.36
C LEU A 29 -1.48 5.07 -3.87
N TYR A 30 -2.59 4.86 -4.59
CA TYR A 30 -2.65 4.98 -6.04
C TYR A 30 -3.13 6.38 -6.40
N TYR A 31 -2.30 7.14 -7.12
CA TYR A 31 -2.69 8.45 -7.64
C TYR A 31 -1.88 8.85 -8.88
N PHE A 32 -2.22 10.00 -9.47
CA PHE A 32 -1.43 10.59 -10.53
C PHE A 32 -0.10 11.14 -10.00
N ASN A 33 0.87 11.32 -10.89
CA ASN A 33 2.13 12.01 -10.62
C ASN A 33 1.96 13.55 -10.49
N ASN A 34 0.91 13.97 -9.80
CA ASN A 34 0.63 15.35 -9.42
C ASN A 34 0.19 15.40 -7.95
N ARG A 35 -0.09 16.61 -7.44
CA ARG A 35 -0.48 16.81 -6.04
C ARG A 35 -1.99 16.66 -5.86
N ASP A 36 -2.76 17.61 -6.37
CA ASP A 36 -4.23 17.67 -6.35
C ASP A 36 -4.91 16.93 -5.17
N ARG A 37 -5.83 16.00 -5.45
CA ARG A 37 -6.69 15.36 -4.44
C ARG A 37 -5.95 14.27 -3.66
N GLY A 38 -4.82 13.78 -4.16
CA GLY A 38 -3.99 12.75 -3.50
C GLY A 38 -3.03 13.32 -2.47
N GLU A 39 -2.63 14.59 -2.61
CA GLU A 39 -1.58 15.20 -1.79
C GLU A 39 -1.94 15.24 -0.30
N ILE A 40 -3.21 15.44 0.03
CA ILE A 40 -3.65 15.44 1.43
C ILE A 40 -3.32 14.11 2.11
N CYS A 41 -3.42 12.98 1.40
CA CYS A 41 -3.08 11.67 1.94
C CYS A 41 -1.57 11.54 2.15
N ARG A 42 -0.76 12.02 1.20
CA ARG A 42 0.71 12.04 1.31
C ARG A 42 1.18 12.87 2.50
N LEU A 43 0.58 14.03 2.71
CA LEU A 43 0.88 14.90 3.85
C LEU A 43 0.51 14.26 5.19
N ILE A 44 -0.61 13.53 5.27
CA ILE A 44 -0.98 12.80 6.49
C ILE A 44 0.05 11.71 6.80
N PHE A 45 0.47 10.93 5.80
CA PHE A 45 1.53 9.93 5.99
C PHE A 45 2.85 10.56 6.46
N ALA A 46 3.26 11.66 5.82
CA ALA A 46 4.46 12.39 6.19
C ALA A 46 4.39 12.94 7.62
N ALA A 47 3.25 13.53 8.00
CA ALA A 47 3.03 14.06 9.35
C ALA A 47 3.03 12.95 10.41
N ALA A 48 2.53 11.76 10.09
CA ALA A 48 2.54 10.59 10.97
C ALA A 48 3.88 9.85 11.02
N GLY A 49 4.83 10.15 10.11
CA GLY A 49 6.04 9.35 9.93
C GLY A 49 5.75 7.92 9.46
N GLN A 50 4.56 7.66 8.89
CA GLN A 50 4.12 6.35 8.49
C GLN A 50 4.62 6.04 7.08
N LYS A 51 5.29 4.89 6.93
CA LYS A 51 5.72 4.40 5.62
C LYS A 51 4.53 3.87 4.82
N TYR A 52 4.53 4.14 3.52
CA TYR A 52 3.55 3.67 2.55
C TYR A 52 4.21 3.59 1.16
N GLU A 53 3.60 2.83 0.26
CA GLU A 53 3.97 2.79 -1.16
C GLU A 53 3.19 3.87 -1.92
N ASP A 54 3.89 4.82 -2.55
CA ASP A 54 3.30 5.89 -3.37
C ASP A 54 3.33 5.46 -4.84
N ILE A 55 2.24 4.83 -5.31
CA ILE A 55 2.10 4.32 -6.67
C ILE A 55 1.56 5.44 -7.54
N ARG A 56 2.39 5.88 -8.48
CA ARG A 56 2.10 7.01 -9.36
C ARG A 56 1.90 6.53 -10.78
N TYR A 57 0.75 6.87 -11.35
CA TYR A 57 0.48 6.65 -12.77
C TYR A 57 0.63 7.96 -13.54
N GLU A 58 1.19 7.86 -14.73
CA GLU A 58 1.07 8.90 -15.75
C GLU A 58 -0.34 8.82 -16.40
N ASP A 59 -0.76 9.90 -17.05
CA ASP A 59 -2.13 10.03 -17.58
C ASP A 59 -2.45 8.98 -18.67
N ASP A 60 -1.44 8.55 -19.43
CA ASP A 60 -1.55 7.54 -20.48
C ASP A 60 -1.67 6.12 -19.92
N GLU A 61 -0.93 5.79 -18.87
CA GLU A 61 -0.98 4.49 -18.19
C GLU A 61 -2.28 4.30 -17.39
N TRP A 62 -2.88 5.38 -16.90
CA TRP A 62 -4.09 5.32 -16.06
C TRP A 62 -5.25 4.55 -16.71
N LEU A 63 -5.42 4.65 -18.04
CA LEU A 63 -6.50 3.95 -18.75
C LEU A 63 -6.44 2.42 -18.57
N LEU A 64 -5.24 1.86 -18.39
CA LEU A 64 -5.04 0.42 -18.15
C LEU A 64 -5.48 0.02 -16.73
N HIS A 65 -5.30 0.90 -15.75
CA HIS A 65 -5.58 0.64 -14.34
C HIS A 65 -6.97 1.08 -13.88
N LYS A 66 -7.70 1.84 -14.71
CA LYS A 66 -9.01 2.39 -14.35
C LYS A 66 -10.02 1.32 -13.90
N ALA A 67 -10.07 0.19 -14.58
CA ALA A 67 -10.97 -0.91 -14.26
C ALA A 67 -10.63 -1.60 -12.92
N GLU A 68 -9.40 -1.45 -12.43
CA GLU A 68 -8.93 -2.03 -11.17
C GLU A 68 -9.31 -1.18 -9.96
N MET A 69 -9.78 0.06 -10.18
CA MET A 69 -10.16 0.98 -9.12
C MET A 69 -11.66 0.86 -8.81
N PRO A 70 -12.08 0.79 -7.53
CA PRO A 70 -13.46 0.46 -7.17
C PRO A 70 -14.54 1.35 -7.81
N LEU A 71 -14.21 2.63 -8.05
CA LEU A 71 -15.11 3.61 -8.67
C LEU A 71 -14.59 4.13 -10.02
N GLY A 72 -13.53 3.52 -10.58
CA GLY A 72 -12.90 4.03 -11.81
C GLY A 72 -12.32 5.43 -11.67
N GLU A 73 -11.96 5.83 -10.45
CA GLU A 73 -11.41 7.13 -10.09
C GLU A 73 -10.23 6.95 -9.12
N MET A 74 -9.34 7.94 -9.09
CA MET A 74 -8.25 8.07 -8.10
C MET A 74 -8.39 9.40 -7.34
N PRO A 75 -7.91 9.52 -6.08
CA PRO A 75 -7.05 8.56 -5.37
C PRO A 75 -7.78 7.34 -4.79
N VAL A 76 -7.01 6.25 -4.64
CA VAL A 76 -7.41 5.02 -3.94
C VAL A 76 -6.31 4.63 -2.95
N LEU A 77 -6.69 4.36 -1.70
CA LEU A 77 -5.81 3.77 -0.71
C LEU A 77 -6.07 2.27 -0.64
N GLU A 78 -5.04 1.45 -0.78
CA GLU A 78 -5.09 0.04 -0.41
C GLU A 78 -4.52 -0.13 1.01
N PHE A 79 -5.33 -0.71 1.89
CA PHE A 79 -4.96 -1.04 3.25
C PHE A 79 -5.22 -2.52 3.49
N ASN A 80 -4.15 -3.29 3.71
CA ASN A 80 -4.23 -4.75 3.90
C ASN A 80 -5.04 -5.45 2.79
N GLY A 81 -4.78 -5.08 1.54
CA GLY A 81 -5.47 -5.61 0.36
C GLY A 81 -6.89 -5.06 0.11
N THR A 82 -7.42 -4.21 1.00
CA THR A 82 -8.73 -3.57 0.81
C THR A 82 -8.58 -2.19 0.19
N LYS A 83 -9.23 -1.95 -0.95
CA LYS A 83 -9.21 -0.66 -1.66
C LYS A 83 -10.29 0.29 -1.16
N LEU A 84 -9.88 1.45 -0.67
CA LEU A 84 -10.71 2.57 -0.20
C LEU A 84 -10.60 3.75 -1.18
N PRO A 85 -11.67 4.08 -1.93
CA PRO A 85 -11.68 5.23 -2.83
C PRO A 85 -12.02 6.55 -2.10
N GLN A 86 -11.98 7.65 -2.85
CA GLN A 86 -12.37 9.02 -2.45
C GLN A 86 -11.41 9.70 -1.46
N SER A 87 -10.71 10.73 -1.95
CA SER A 87 -9.70 11.52 -1.20
C SER A 87 -10.10 11.91 0.23
N LYS A 88 -11.30 12.47 0.42
CA LYS A 88 -11.76 12.89 1.75
C LYS A 88 -12.04 11.72 2.70
N SER A 89 -12.49 10.58 2.17
CA SER A 89 -12.72 9.36 2.96
C SER A 89 -11.40 8.74 3.38
N ILE A 90 -10.44 8.67 2.45
CA ILE A 90 -9.06 8.23 2.72
C ILE A 90 -8.42 9.12 3.79
N ALA A 91 -8.48 10.44 3.63
CA ALA A 91 -7.90 11.37 4.59
C ALA A 91 -8.48 11.20 6.01
N ARG A 92 -9.82 11.03 6.14
CA ARG A 92 -10.45 10.76 7.45
C ARG A 92 -10.07 9.41 8.03
N PHE A 93 -9.82 8.41 7.18
CA PHE A 93 -9.38 7.10 7.62
C PHE A 93 -7.94 7.15 8.16
N LEU A 94 -7.04 7.82 7.43
CA LEU A 94 -5.62 7.95 7.79
C LEU A 94 -5.39 8.87 9.01
N ALA A 95 -6.29 9.81 9.27
CA ALA A 95 -6.17 10.75 10.38
C ALA A 95 -6.73 10.23 11.73
N LYS A 96 -7.27 9.00 11.76
CA LYS A 96 -7.73 8.35 12.99
C LYS A 96 -6.62 7.53 13.61
#